data_AF-G0A4Q7-F1
#
_entry.id   AF-G0A4Q7-F1
#
_cell.length_a   1.000
_cell.length_b   1.000
_cell.length_c   1.000
_cell.angle_alpha   90.00
_cell.angle_beta   90.00
_cell.angle_gamma   90.00
#
_symmetry.space_group_name_H-M   'P 1'
#
loop_
_entity.id
_entity.type
_entity.pdbx_description
1 polymer ?
#
loop_
_entity_poly.entity_id
_entity_poly.type
_entity_poly.pdbx_seq_one_letter_code
_entity_poly.pdbx_strand_id
1 'polypeptide(L)'
;MTTVIDIIDAEDKYTANDIKSLLKDKGFSNFIEMPPSSNVILETVNRITHSTPLFSIKLLRFWGHGEAGMQCIAGKEYCITSTDFKHLEPLAQYFAKDALVEFHGCEVASLNKANNGEDFIQKLANLWNVRIRASTVEQKNMVDRTDWVKPVFEARPNTSGIFRVL
;
A
#
# COMPACT_ATOMS: atom_id res chain seq x y z
N MET A 1 18.69 8.43 -7.33
CA MET A 1 18.07 7.24 -7.97
C MET A 1 16.67 7.13 -7.43
N THR A 2 15.68 6.85 -8.27
CA THR A 2 14.30 6.63 -7.84
C THR A 2 14.11 5.17 -7.43
N THR A 3 13.38 4.95 -6.35
CA THR A 3 13.26 3.64 -5.70
C THR A 3 11.82 3.14 -5.78
N VAL A 4 11.66 1.86 -6.10
CA VAL A 4 10.44 1.09 -5.87
C VAL A 4 10.62 0.31 -4.58
N ILE A 5 9.64 0.35 -3.68
CA ILE A 5 9.66 -0.36 -2.40
C ILE A 5 8.40 -1.22 -2.29
N ASP A 6 8.58 -2.47 -1.88
CA ASP A 6 7.53 -3.45 -1.70
C ASP A 6 7.45 -3.86 -0.23
N ILE A 7 6.38 -3.45 0.45
CA ILE A 7 6.04 -3.88 1.81
C ILE A 7 5.22 -5.16 1.70
N ILE A 8 5.69 -6.26 2.27
CA ILE A 8 5.08 -7.58 2.10
C ILE A 8 4.65 -8.12 3.46
N ASP A 9 3.35 -8.38 3.60
CA ASP A 9 2.77 -9.14 4.69
C ASP A 9 3.42 -10.52 4.76
N ALA A 10 4.09 -10.78 5.87
CA ALA A 10 4.85 -12.00 6.10
C ALA A 10 4.18 -12.95 7.12
N GLU A 11 2.88 -12.78 7.41
CA GLU A 11 2.12 -13.75 8.21
C GLU A 11 2.14 -15.14 7.53
N ASP A 12 1.82 -15.20 6.24
CA ASP A 12 1.97 -16.40 5.41
C ASP A 12 3.27 -16.33 4.58
N LYS A 13 4.29 -17.06 5.06
CA LYS A 13 5.59 -17.15 4.38
C LYS A 13 5.53 -17.73 2.97
N TYR A 14 4.59 -18.62 2.67
CA TYR A 14 4.46 -19.19 1.33
C TYR A 14 3.97 -18.11 0.35
N THR A 15 2.89 -17.41 0.72
CA THR A 15 2.35 -16.30 -0.07
C THR A 15 3.37 -15.17 -0.22
N ALA A 16 4.07 -14.78 0.85
CA ALA A 16 5.11 -13.75 0.80
C ALA A 16 6.26 -14.12 -0.15
N ASN A 17 6.71 -15.38 -0.13
CA ASN A 17 7.78 -15.86 -1.01
C ASN A 17 7.35 -15.91 -2.48
N ASP A 18 6.12 -16.33 -2.76
CA ASP A 18 5.54 -16.34 -4.10
C ASP A 18 5.50 -14.93 -4.71
N ILE A 19 4.95 -13.95 -3.97
CA ILE A 19 4.92 -12.53 -4.37
C ILE A 19 6.34 -12.01 -4.65
N LYS A 20 7.30 -12.25 -3.75
CA LYS A 20 8.70 -11.83 -3.96
C LYS A 20 9.30 -12.46 -5.21
N SER A 21 9.01 -13.73 -5.49
CA SER A 21 9.53 -14.42 -6.68
C SER A 21 9.00 -13.75 -7.95
N LEU A 22 7.69 -13.55 -8.04
CA LEU A 22 7.04 -12.90 -9.18
C LEU A 22 7.54 -11.46 -9.38
N LEU A 23 7.76 -10.72 -8.30
CA LEU A 23 8.31 -9.36 -8.38
C LEU A 23 9.78 -9.35 -8.81
N LYS A 24 10.59 -10.32 -8.38
CA LYS A 24 11.98 -10.48 -8.85
C LYS A 24 12.04 -10.77 -10.34
N ASP A 25 11.15 -11.61 -10.85
CA ASP A 25 11.04 -11.90 -12.29
C ASP A 25 10.69 -10.65 -13.10
N LYS A 26 10.02 -9.67 -12.48
CA LYS A 26 9.73 -8.33 -13.03
C LYS A 26 10.84 -7.29 -12.78
N GLY A 27 11.96 -7.69 -12.18
CA GLY A 27 13.12 -6.84 -11.93
C GLY A 27 13.07 -5.99 -10.65
N PHE A 28 12.13 -6.26 -9.73
CA PHE A 28 12.07 -5.60 -8.43
C PHE A 28 12.88 -6.34 -7.37
N SER A 29 13.53 -5.61 -6.46
CA SER A 29 14.44 -6.21 -5.48
C SER A 29 14.35 -5.65 -4.06
N ASN A 30 13.62 -4.55 -3.84
CA ASN A 30 13.59 -3.85 -2.56
C ASN A 30 12.36 -4.23 -1.75
N PHE A 31 12.47 -5.36 -1.05
CA PHE A 31 11.40 -5.93 -0.25
C PHE A 31 11.61 -5.60 1.24
N ILE A 32 10.55 -5.19 1.90
CA ILE A 32 10.48 -5.08 3.36
C ILE A 32 9.38 -6.05 3.81
N GLU A 33 9.79 -7.17 4.38
CA GLU A 33 8.89 -8.15 4.95
C GLU A 33 8.45 -7.71 6.34
N MET A 34 7.14 -7.76 6.59
CA MET A 34 6.52 -7.29 7.82
C MET A 34 5.85 -8.47 8.53
N PRO A 35 6.52 -9.07 9.54
CA PRO A 35 5.90 -10.09 10.37
C PRO A 35 4.90 -9.46 11.35
N PRO A 36 3.91 -10.24 11.85
CA PRO A 36 2.98 -9.80 12.89
C PRO A 36 3.69 -9.12 14.07
N SER A 37 3.29 -7.90 14.39
CA SER A 37 3.94 -7.05 15.40
C SER A 37 2.98 -5.99 15.93
N SER A 38 2.90 -5.82 17.25
CA SER A 38 2.02 -4.83 17.89
C SER A 38 2.32 -3.38 17.50
N ASN A 39 3.50 -3.11 16.93
CA ASN A 39 3.93 -1.78 16.47
C ASN A 39 4.21 -1.75 14.97
N VAL A 40 3.55 -2.61 14.18
CA VAL A 40 3.87 -2.82 12.75
C VAL A 40 3.89 -1.51 11.95
N ILE A 41 3.02 -0.54 12.25
CA ILE A 41 2.92 0.71 11.50
C ILE A 41 4.18 1.55 11.72
N LEU A 42 4.59 1.72 12.97
CA LEU A 42 5.81 2.45 13.31
C LEU A 42 7.05 1.73 12.78
N GLU A 43 7.07 0.40 12.87
CA GLU A 43 8.16 -0.42 12.32
C GLU A 43 8.27 -0.28 10.80
N THR A 44 7.15 -0.25 10.07
CA THR A 44 7.11 -0.03 8.62
C THR A 44 7.70 1.33 8.27
N VAL A 45 7.25 2.39 8.94
CA VAL A 45 7.75 3.75 8.73
C VAL A 45 9.24 3.83 9.03
N ASN A 46 9.69 3.23 10.14
CA ASN A 46 11.11 3.19 10.49
C ASN A 46 11.93 2.47 9.42
N ARG A 47 11.51 1.28 8.99
CA ARG A 47 12.26 0.50 7.98
C ARG A 47 12.36 1.24 6.64
N ILE A 48 11.29 1.90 6.20
CA ILE A 48 11.32 2.73 4.98
C ILE A 48 12.30 3.90 5.16
N THR A 49 12.13 4.68 6.22
CA THR A 49 12.91 5.91 6.42
C THR A 49 14.39 5.66 6.68
N HIS A 50 14.77 4.55 7.31
CA HIS A 50 16.17 4.19 7.54
C HIS A 50 16.89 3.70 6.27
N SER A 51 16.16 3.14 5.30
CA SER A 51 16.74 2.52 4.11
C SER A 51 16.64 3.39 2.85
N THR A 52 15.96 4.54 2.95
CA THR A 52 15.55 5.30 1.77
C THR A 52 15.98 6.76 1.88
N PRO A 53 16.69 7.31 0.88
CA PRO A 53 16.98 8.74 0.83
C PRO A 53 15.68 9.58 0.70
N LEU A 54 15.73 10.83 1.17
CA LEU A 54 14.66 11.80 0.94
C LEU A 54 14.35 11.95 -0.56
N PHE A 55 13.09 12.21 -0.88
CA PHE A 55 12.59 12.46 -2.25
C PHE A 55 12.94 11.39 -3.29
N SER A 56 13.05 10.12 -2.88
CA SER A 56 13.50 9.03 -3.76
C SER A 56 12.44 7.97 -4.07
N ILE A 57 11.40 7.81 -3.24
CA ILE A 57 10.36 6.78 -3.45
C ILE A 57 9.51 7.18 -4.65
N LYS A 58 9.57 6.41 -5.74
CA LYS A 58 8.73 6.62 -6.92
C LYS A 58 7.48 5.75 -6.89
N LEU A 59 7.59 4.57 -6.30
CA LEU A 59 6.49 3.63 -6.14
C LEU A 59 6.63 2.91 -4.79
N LEU A 60 5.59 2.94 -3.97
CA LEU A 60 5.48 2.14 -2.74
C LEU A 60 4.28 1.21 -2.88
N ARG A 61 4.48 -0.09 -2.76
CA ARG A 61 3.40 -1.09 -2.86
C ARG A 61 3.28 -1.83 -1.55
N PHE A 62 2.05 -2.01 -1.10
CA PHE A 62 1.73 -2.83 0.07
C PHE A 62 1.00 -4.09 -0.41
N TRP A 63 1.59 -5.24 -0.10
CA TRP A 63 1.09 -6.56 -0.44
C TRP A 63 0.59 -7.23 0.84
N GLY A 64 -0.70 -7.49 0.94
CA GLY A 64 -1.31 -8.10 2.12
C GLY A 64 -2.83 -8.14 2.03
N HIS A 65 -3.50 -8.42 3.14
CA HIS A 65 -4.96 -8.37 3.19
C HIS A 65 -5.50 -6.93 3.07
N GLY A 66 -6.79 -6.80 2.77
CA GLY A 66 -7.46 -5.51 2.77
C GLY A 66 -8.94 -5.69 3.05
N GLU A 67 -9.52 -4.60 3.52
CA GLU A 67 -10.97 -4.40 3.63
C GLU A 67 -11.24 -2.91 3.34
N ALA A 68 -12.50 -2.52 3.15
CA ALA A 68 -12.86 -1.12 2.94
C ALA A 68 -12.21 -0.20 3.99
N GLY A 69 -11.40 0.75 3.53
CA GLY A 69 -10.70 1.71 4.38
C GLY A 69 -9.52 1.17 5.19
N MET A 70 -9.02 -0.02 4.87
CA MET A 70 -7.95 -0.69 5.61
C MET A 70 -7.00 -1.47 4.69
N GLN A 71 -5.68 -1.34 4.92
CA GLN A 71 -4.67 -2.21 4.31
C GLN A 71 -3.92 -2.95 5.40
N CYS A 72 -4.00 -4.28 5.42
CA CYS A 72 -3.27 -5.11 6.35
C CYS A 72 -1.88 -5.43 5.80
N ILE A 73 -0.86 -5.31 6.65
CA ILE A 73 0.54 -5.38 6.23
C ILE A 73 1.36 -6.40 7.02
N ALA A 74 0.75 -7.13 7.96
CA ALA A 74 1.40 -8.17 8.75
C ALA A 74 0.36 -9.13 9.36
N GLY A 75 -0.58 -9.61 8.57
CA GLY A 75 -1.75 -10.37 8.99
C GLY A 75 -2.98 -9.49 9.25
N LYS A 76 -4.13 -10.15 9.44
CA LYS A 76 -5.45 -9.48 9.48
C LYS A 76 -5.67 -8.55 10.68
N GLU A 77 -4.88 -8.69 11.74
CA GLU A 77 -4.97 -7.87 12.95
C GLU A 77 -4.14 -6.57 12.85
N TYR A 78 -3.29 -6.46 11.82
CA TYR A 78 -2.22 -5.48 11.74
C TYR A 78 -2.37 -4.64 10.48
N CYS A 79 -3.30 -3.70 10.51
CA CYS A 79 -3.72 -2.92 9.35
C CYS A 79 -3.52 -1.42 9.53
N ILE A 80 -3.13 -0.78 8.43
CA ILE A 80 -3.16 0.66 8.26
C ILE A 80 -4.62 1.08 8.15
N THR A 81 -5.03 1.98 9.04
CA THR A 81 -6.35 2.60 9.05
C THR A 81 -6.23 4.12 9.16
N SER A 82 -7.36 4.82 9.20
CA SER A 82 -7.37 6.28 9.39
C SER A 82 -6.82 6.74 10.74
N THR A 83 -6.83 5.89 11.77
CA THR A 83 -6.24 6.22 13.08
C THR A 83 -4.71 6.28 13.05
N ASP A 84 -4.10 5.67 12.04
CA ASP A 84 -2.65 5.52 11.93
C ASP A 84 -1.97 6.68 11.16
N PHE A 85 -2.75 7.60 10.60
CA PHE A 85 -2.22 8.64 9.69
C PHE A 85 -1.14 9.51 10.31
N LYS A 86 -1.23 9.82 11.61
CA LYS A 86 -0.18 10.56 12.32
C LYS A 86 1.15 9.81 12.33
N HIS A 87 1.12 8.48 12.41
CA HIS A 87 2.34 7.67 12.38
C HIS A 87 2.93 7.57 10.97
N LEU A 88 2.10 7.74 9.93
CA LEU A 88 2.48 7.67 8.53
C LEU A 88 2.97 8.98 7.93
N GLU A 89 2.62 10.12 8.54
CA GLU A 89 3.02 11.47 8.10
C GLU A 89 4.52 11.61 7.78
N PRO A 90 5.47 11.03 8.56
CA PRO A 90 6.90 11.16 8.26
C PRO A 90 7.34 10.63 6.90
N LEU A 91 6.54 9.77 6.24
CA LEU A 91 6.86 9.25 4.91
C LEU A 91 6.72 10.29 3.79
N ALA A 92 5.96 11.37 4.01
CA ALA A 92 5.68 12.38 2.96
C ALA A 92 6.96 12.92 2.30
N GLN A 93 7.99 13.23 3.09
CA GLN A 93 9.28 13.78 2.62
C GLN A 93 10.15 12.77 1.84
N TYR A 94 9.82 11.48 1.86
CA TYR A 94 10.59 10.45 1.17
C TYR A 94 10.08 10.20 -0.26
N PHE A 95 8.86 10.65 -0.59
CA PHE A 95 8.30 10.49 -1.91
C PHE A 95 8.93 11.45 -2.92
N ALA A 96 9.31 10.89 -4.07
CA ALA A 96 9.75 11.65 -5.23
C ALA A 96 8.56 12.39 -5.87
N LYS A 97 8.86 13.35 -6.75
CA LYS A 97 7.82 14.01 -7.55
C LYS A 97 7.02 12.99 -8.37
N ASP A 98 5.71 13.15 -8.42
CA ASP A 98 4.75 12.30 -9.12
C ASP A 98 4.81 10.82 -8.68
N ALA A 99 5.16 10.57 -7.42
CA ALA A 99 5.16 9.23 -6.83
C ALA A 99 3.74 8.63 -6.78
N LEU A 100 3.72 7.31 -6.59
CA LEU A 100 2.53 6.49 -6.52
C LEU A 100 2.63 5.53 -5.33
N VAL A 101 1.52 5.36 -4.62
CA VAL A 101 1.34 4.28 -3.64
C VAL A 101 0.27 3.32 -4.14
N GLU A 102 0.47 2.03 -3.96
CA GLU A 102 -0.50 1.00 -4.32
C GLU A 102 -0.83 0.10 -3.12
N PHE A 103 -2.11 -0.09 -2.87
CA PHE A 103 -2.65 -1.00 -1.85
C PHE A 103 -3.24 -2.23 -2.52
N HIS A 104 -2.50 -3.34 -2.48
CA HIS A 104 -2.88 -4.62 -3.11
C HIS A 104 -3.73 -5.52 -2.19
N GLY A 105 -4.36 -4.93 -1.17
CA GLY A 105 -5.39 -5.58 -0.38
C GLY A 105 -6.74 -5.67 -1.11
N CYS A 106 -7.61 -6.55 -0.62
CA CYS A 106 -8.98 -6.65 -1.12
C CYS A 106 -9.77 -5.39 -0.77
N GLU A 107 -10.56 -4.86 -1.72
CA GLU A 107 -11.60 -3.86 -1.45
C GLU A 107 -11.19 -2.59 -0.69
N VAL A 108 -9.90 -2.25 -0.64
CA VAL A 108 -9.39 -1.13 0.18
C VAL A 108 -10.07 0.20 -0.16
N ALA A 109 -10.36 0.43 -1.46
CA ALA A 109 -11.07 1.62 -1.92
C ALA A 109 -12.61 1.47 -1.93
N SER A 110 -13.15 0.33 -1.50
CA SER A 110 -14.59 0.06 -1.58
C SER A 110 -15.41 0.99 -0.70
N LEU A 111 -16.62 1.29 -1.16
CA LEU A 111 -17.63 2.02 -0.39
C LEU A 111 -18.40 1.03 0.48
N ASN A 112 -18.09 1.01 1.78
CA ASN A 112 -18.93 0.36 2.79
C ASN A 112 -19.44 1.41 3.79
N LYS A 113 -20.65 1.23 4.30
CA LYS A 113 -21.28 2.14 5.28
C LYS A 113 -20.47 2.28 6.58
N ALA A 114 -19.70 1.26 6.95
CA ALA A 114 -18.88 1.26 8.17
C ALA A 114 -17.54 1.99 7.97
N ASN A 115 -16.88 1.75 6.83
CA ASN A 115 -15.55 2.28 6.53
C ASN A 115 -15.52 2.81 5.09
N ASN A 116 -15.28 4.11 4.95
CA ASN A 116 -15.24 4.78 3.64
C ASN A 116 -13.85 4.62 3.01
N GLY A 117 -13.67 3.60 2.16
CA GLY A 117 -12.41 3.31 1.47
C GLY A 117 -11.92 4.45 0.57
N GLU A 118 -12.83 5.16 -0.10
CA GLU A 118 -12.47 6.31 -0.93
C GLU A 118 -11.88 7.45 -0.11
N ASP A 119 -12.51 7.78 1.02
CA ASP A 119 -12.03 8.81 1.94
C ASP A 119 -10.68 8.41 2.56
N PHE A 120 -10.49 7.13 2.88
CA PHE A 120 -9.22 6.60 3.35
C PHE A 120 -8.07 6.83 2.35
N ILE A 121 -8.24 6.41 1.09
CA ILE A 121 -7.17 6.60 0.08
C ILE A 121 -7.01 8.08 -0.31
N GLN A 122 -8.08 8.89 -0.28
CA GLN A 122 -8.02 10.32 -0.55
C GLN A 122 -7.27 11.09 0.54
N LYS A 123 -7.51 10.77 1.81
CA LYS A 123 -6.78 11.39 2.93
C LYS A 123 -5.31 11.04 2.91
N LEU A 124 -4.95 9.80 2.61
CA LEU A 124 -3.54 9.41 2.45
C LEU A 124 -2.89 10.10 1.24
N ALA A 125 -3.61 10.24 0.11
CA ALA A 125 -3.11 10.96 -1.06
C ALA A 125 -2.76 12.41 -0.71
N ASN A 126 -3.63 13.06 0.07
CA ASN A 126 -3.40 14.41 0.58
C ASN A 126 -2.25 14.47 1.60
N LEU A 127 -2.22 13.53 2.55
CA LEU A 127 -1.19 13.47 3.60
C LEU A 127 0.22 13.38 3.02
N TRP A 128 0.41 12.51 2.03
CA TRP A 128 1.72 12.27 1.42
C TRP A 128 1.98 13.12 0.17
N ASN A 129 0.96 13.84 -0.32
CA ASN A 129 1.01 14.57 -1.59
C ASN A 129 1.40 13.67 -2.78
N VAL A 130 0.82 12.48 -2.84
CA VAL A 130 1.08 11.46 -3.89
C VAL A 130 -0.22 10.87 -4.41
N ARG A 131 -0.14 10.18 -5.55
CA ARG A 131 -1.27 9.39 -6.04
C ARG A 131 -1.36 8.09 -5.26
N ILE A 132 -2.57 7.59 -5.03
CA ILE A 132 -2.81 6.32 -4.35
C ILE A 132 -3.76 5.48 -5.17
N ARG A 133 -3.42 4.21 -5.40
CA ARG A 133 -4.28 3.24 -6.06
C ARG A 133 -4.68 2.12 -5.15
N ALA A 134 -5.94 1.71 -5.25
CA ALA A 134 -6.41 0.49 -4.62
C ALA A 134 -7.63 -0.08 -5.36
N SER A 135 -7.92 -1.35 -5.10
CA SER A 135 -9.07 -2.03 -5.66
C SER A 135 -10.35 -1.78 -4.84
N THR A 136 -11.49 -1.81 -5.50
CA THR A 136 -12.81 -1.84 -4.85
C THR A 136 -13.42 -3.24 -4.82
N VAL A 137 -12.70 -4.27 -5.29
CA VAL A 137 -13.17 -5.66 -5.36
C VAL A 137 -12.19 -6.61 -4.68
N GLU A 138 -12.70 -7.79 -4.33
CA GLU A 138 -11.88 -8.88 -3.81
C GLU A 138 -10.78 -9.28 -4.80
N GLN A 139 -9.55 -9.40 -4.30
CA GLN A 139 -8.39 -9.86 -5.06
C GLN A 139 -8.25 -11.40 -4.99
N LYS A 140 -9.33 -12.13 -5.27
CA LYS A 140 -9.35 -13.60 -5.23
C LYS A 140 -9.04 -14.21 -6.60
N ASN A 141 -8.50 -15.43 -6.61
CA ASN A 141 -8.24 -16.25 -7.81
C ASN A 141 -7.37 -15.58 -8.88
N MET A 142 -6.46 -14.68 -8.49
CA MET A 142 -5.50 -14.07 -9.40
C MET A 142 -4.54 -15.13 -9.93
N VAL A 143 -4.34 -15.15 -11.25
CA VAL A 143 -3.32 -16.00 -11.91
C VAL A 143 -1.93 -15.46 -11.59
N ASP A 144 -1.76 -14.14 -11.66
CA ASP A 144 -0.57 -13.42 -11.20
C ASP A 144 -0.93 -12.63 -9.94
N ARG A 145 -0.37 -13.02 -8.79
CA ARG A 145 -0.61 -12.34 -7.50
C ARG A 145 -0.04 -10.93 -7.43
N THR A 146 0.71 -10.51 -8.46
CA THR A 146 1.29 -9.18 -8.57
C THR A 146 0.59 -8.29 -9.60
N ASP A 147 -0.59 -8.72 -10.07
CA ASP A 147 -1.51 -7.95 -10.91
C ASP A 147 -2.80 -7.61 -10.12
N TRP A 148 -3.73 -6.91 -10.78
CA TRP A 148 -4.99 -6.47 -10.18
C TRP A 148 -6.20 -7.26 -10.69
N VAL A 149 -7.09 -7.63 -9.77
CA VAL A 149 -8.51 -7.83 -10.11
C VAL A 149 -9.17 -6.46 -10.21
N LYS A 150 -9.60 -6.11 -11.43
CA LYS A 150 -10.27 -4.85 -11.77
C LYS A 150 -11.69 -4.78 -11.17
N PRO A 151 -12.21 -3.57 -10.90
CA PRO A 151 -11.63 -2.24 -11.18
C PRO A 151 -10.63 -1.74 -10.13
N VAL A 152 -9.69 -0.91 -10.57
CA VAL A 152 -8.76 -0.18 -9.70
C VAL A 152 -9.06 1.31 -9.79
N PHE A 153 -9.03 1.97 -8.65
CA PHE A 153 -9.27 3.41 -8.55
C PHE A 153 -8.03 4.13 -8.03
N GLU A 154 -7.91 5.40 -8.39
CA GLU A 154 -6.82 6.29 -8.01
C GLU A 154 -7.37 7.53 -7.30
N ALA A 155 -6.85 7.83 -6.11
CA ALA A 155 -6.97 9.14 -5.47
C ALA A 155 -5.77 10.01 -5.86
N ARG A 156 -6.00 11.31 -6.04
CA ARG A 156 -4.96 12.29 -6.36
C ARG A 156 -4.87 13.35 -5.26
N PRO A 157 -3.68 13.91 -4.99
CA PRO A 157 -3.54 14.90 -3.94
C PRO A 157 -4.26 16.19 -4.32
N ASN A 158 -4.87 16.84 -3.34
CA ASN A 158 -5.59 18.11 -3.47
C ASN A 158 -6.76 18.08 -4.48
N THR A 159 -7.33 16.90 -4.73
CA THR A 159 -8.55 16.72 -5.52
C THR A 159 -9.68 16.15 -4.67
N SER A 160 -10.91 16.22 -5.18
CA SER A 160 -12.06 15.52 -4.60
C SER A 160 -12.40 14.27 -5.41
N GLY A 161 -12.70 13.19 -4.69
CA GLY A 161 -13.14 11.91 -5.28
C GLY A 161 -12.00 11.06 -5.84
N ILE A 162 -12.38 9.88 -6.34
CA ILE A 162 -11.47 8.88 -6.89
C ILE A 162 -11.78 8.58 -8.36
N PHE A 163 -10.77 8.19 -9.11
CA PHE A 163 -10.86 7.99 -10.57
C PHE A 163 -10.60 6.54 -10.92
N ARG A 164 -11.48 5.90 -11.71
CA ARG A 164 -11.21 4.56 -12.23
C ARG A 164 -10.04 4.61 -13.20
N VAL A 165 -9.01 3.78 -12.99
CA VAL A 165 -7.79 3.74 -13.80
C VAL A 165 -7.54 2.41 -14.50
N LEU A 166 -8.18 1.31 -14.06
CA LEU A 166 -8.05 -0.02 -14.67
C LEU A 166 -9.40 -0.76 -14.79
#